data_AF-A0AAX1U759-F1
#
_entry.id   AF-A0AAX1U759-F1
#
_cell.length_a   1.000
_cell.length_b   1.000
_cell.length_c   1.000
_cell.angle_alpha   90.00
_cell.angle_beta   90.00
_cell.angle_gamma   90.00
#
_symmetry.space_group_name_H-M   'P 1'
#
loop_
_entity.id
_entity.type
_entity.pdbx_description
1 polymer ?
#
loop_
_entity_poly.entity_id
_entity_poly.type
_entity_poly.pdbx_seq_one_letter_code
_entity_poly.pdbx_strand_id
1 'polypeptide(L)'
;MRRYMAYIDEINYSIDLDGNELCPFITHFGNFGDIEIYDQIKKEILLNTKEVYIDCFYPDESNREIAQHRARHLSYMFENYKYHKKLKYPKGRLRAIYMDMMRELSLIRDDICFEHIKR
;
A
#
# COMPACT_ATOMS: atom_id res chain seq x y z
N MET A 1 8.01 -18.80 -7.94
CA MET A 1 6.93 -17.83 -7.67
C MET A 1 7.57 -16.68 -6.91
N ARG A 2 7.52 -15.44 -7.43
CA ARG A 2 8.11 -14.29 -6.72
C ARG A 2 7.27 -14.02 -5.48
N ARG A 3 7.93 -13.96 -4.32
CA ARG A 3 7.31 -13.60 -3.04
C ARG A 3 7.89 -12.26 -2.61
N TYR A 4 7.00 -11.37 -2.23
CA TYR A 4 7.34 -10.05 -1.75
C TYR A 4 6.92 -9.95 -0.29
N MET A 5 7.65 -9.16 0.50
CA MET A 5 7.18 -8.75 1.81
C MET A 5 6.81 -7.29 1.74
N ALA A 6 5.58 -6.96 2.13
CA ALA A 6 5.15 -5.60 2.29
C ALA A 6 5.16 -5.22 3.77
N TYR A 7 5.57 -4.00 4.06
CA TYR A 7 5.59 -3.43 5.40
C TYR A 7 4.92 -2.06 5.40
N ILE A 8 4.21 -1.73 6.49
CA ILE A 8 3.61 -0.41 6.73
C ILE A 8 4.18 0.10 8.05
N ASP A 9 5.03 1.12 7.97
CA ASP A 9 5.87 1.62 9.07
C ASP A 9 5.05 2.04 10.30
N GLU A 10 4.00 2.83 10.08
CA GLU A 10 3.25 3.57 11.10
C GLU A 10 2.47 2.66 12.03
N ILE A 11 2.12 1.47 11.54
CA ILE A 11 1.33 0.49 12.28
C ILE A 11 2.10 -0.81 12.53
N ASN A 12 3.39 -0.84 12.19
CA ASN A 12 4.26 -2.01 12.34
C ASN A 12 3.61 -3.30 11.77
N TYR A 13 3.06 -3.19 10.56
CA TYR A 13 2.32 -4.27 9.91
C TYR A 13 3.13 -4.85 8.75
N SER A 14 3.25 -6.18 8.70
CA SER A 14 3.92 -6.88 7.60
C SER A 14 3.05 -7.98 7.00
N ILE A 15 3.14 -8.17 5.69
CA ILE A 15 2.47 -9.27 4.98
C ILE A 15 3.29 -9.79 3.80
N ASP A 16 3.31 -11.12 3.62
CA ASP A 16 3.79 -11.74 2.39
C ASP A 16 2.78 -11.53 1.26
N LEU A 17 3.22 -11.08 0.09
CA LEU A 17 2.42 -10.82 -1.09
C LEU A 17 2.90 -11.63 -2.30
N ASP A 18 1.94 -12.05 -3.11
CA ASP A 18 2.20 -12.50 -4.47
C ASP A 18 2.27 -11.31 -5.43
N GLY A 19 2.88 -11.51 -6.61
CA GLY A 19 3.05 -10.43 -7.59
C GLY A 19 1.75 -9.78 -8.06
N ASN A 20 0.64 -10.53 -8.11
CA ASN A 20 -0.69 -10.03 -8.44
C ASN A 20 -1.35 -9.24 -7.29
N GLU A 21 -0.79 -9.29 -6.09
CA GLU A 21 -1.29 -8.60 -4.90
C GLU A 21 -0.58 -7.27 -4.65
N LEU A 22 0.55 -7.03 -5.31
CA LEU A 22 1.32 -5.77 -5.17
C LEU A 22 0.48 -4.54 -5.49
N CYS A 23 -0.14 -4.49 -6.67
CA CYS A 23 -0.92 -3.34 -7.09
C CYS A 23 -2.13 -3.05 -6.15
N PRO A 24 -3.01 -4.02 -5.86
CA PRO A 24 -4.11 -3.77 -4.93
C PRO A 24 -3.61 -3.41 -3.53
N PHE A 25 -2.50 -3.98 -3.06
CA PHE A 25 -1.91 -3.61 -1.78
C PHE A 25 -1.49 -2.14 -1.77
N ILE A 26 -0.61 -1.73 -2.70
CA ILE A 26 -0.11 -0.35 -2.81
C ILE A 26 -1.28 0.64 -2.99
N THR A 27 -2.30 0.26 -3.76
CA THR A 27 -3.45 1.15 -4.05
C THR A 27 -4.33 1.40 -2.84
N HIS A 28 -4.58 0.37 -2.02
CA HIS A 28 -5.58 0.47 -0.94
C HIS A 28 -4.95 0.72 0.43
N PHE A 29 -3.77 0.16 0.69
CA PHE A 29 -3.17 0.18 2.03
C PHE A 29 -2.32 1.41 2.30
N GLY A 30 -2.01 2.24 1.29
CA GLY A 30 -1.26 3.49 1.49
C GLY A 30 -1.96 4.50 2.40
N ASN A 31 -3.27 4.33 2.66
CA ASN A 31 -3.99 5.15 3.64
C ASN A 31 -3.63 4.81 5.10
N PHE A 32 -2.99 3.67 5.34
CA PHE A 32 -2.57 3.24 6.67
C PHE A 32 -1.15 3.70 7.02
N GLY A 33 -0.41 4.22 6.05
CA GLY A 33 0.97 4.64 6.23
C GLY A 33 1.83 4.40 5.00
N ASP A 34 3.10 4.78 5.13
CA ASP A 34 4.14 4.53 4.15
C ASP A 34 4.38 3.02 4.01
N ILE A 35 4.30 2.56 2.76
CA ILE A 35 4.55 1.19 2.33
C ILE A 35 6.02 1.01 1.90
N GLU A 36 6.63 -0.06 2.38
CA GLU A 36 7.84 -0.66 1.83
C GLU A 36 7.55 -2.04 1.20
N ILE A 37 8.13 -2.33 0.05
CA ILE A 37 8.06 -3.63 -0.62
C ILE A 37 9.46 -4.19 -0.80
N TYR A 38 9.69 -5.39 -0.27
CA TYR A 38 10.95 -6.12 -0.35
C TYR A 38 10.82 -7.36 -1.25
N ASP A 39 11.74 -7.54 -2.19
CA ASP A 39 11.87 -8.78 -2.95
C ASP A 39 12.62 -9.81 -2.11
N GLN A 40 11.92 -10.84 -1.64
CA GLN A 40 12.51 -11.85 -0.76
C GLN A 40 13.56 -12.71 -1.49
N ILE A 41 13.46 -12.86 -2.82
CA ILE A 41 14.39 -13.69 -3.59
C ILE A 41 15.69 -12.93 -3.81
N LYS A 42 15.58 -11.68 -4.24
CA LYS A 42 16.75 -10.83 -4.54
C LYS A 42 17.36 -10.17 -3.32
N LYS A 43 16.64 -10.17 -2.20
CA LYS A 43 17.01 -9.54 -0.94
C LYS A 43 17.22 -8.02 -1.05
N GLU A 44 16.37 -7.36 -1.84
CA GLU A 44 16.45 -5.91 -2.08
C GLU A 44 15.11 -5.21 -1.83
N ILE A 45 15.15 -3.95 -1.39
CA ILE A 45 13.98 -3.08 -1.33
C ILE A 45 13.65 -2.66 -2.76
N LEU A 46 12.42 -2.95 -3.21
CA LEU A 46 11.94 -2.58 -4.54
C LEU A 46 11.15 -1.27 -4.54
N LEU A 47 10.44 -1.00 -3.45
CA LEU A 47 9.63 0.21 -3.31
C LEU A 47 9.70 0.65 -1.85
N ASN A 48 9.88 1.95 -1.65
CA ASN A 48 9.64 2.62 -0.38
C ASN A 48 8.87 3.90 -0.73
N THR A 49 7.70 4.10 -0.13
CA THR A 49 6.82 5.23 -0.43
C THR A 49 7.03 6.44 0.49
N LYS A 50 7.75 6.30 1.60
CA LYS A 50 8.16 7.39 2.50
C LYS A 50 9.05 8.42 1.80
N GLU A 51 9.93 7.95 0.92
CA GLU A 51 10.85 8.79 0.15
C GLU A 51 10.35 9.08 -1.27
N VAL A 52 9.19 8.56 -1.65
CA VAL A 52 8.65 8.71 -3.00
C VAL A 52 7.30 9.42 -2.96
N TYR A 53 7.21 10.57 -3.62
CA TYR A 53 5.92 11.13 -4.02
C TYR A 53 5.14 10.08 -4.83
N ILE A 54 4.22 9.39 -4.17
CA ILE A 54 3.45 8.27 -4.75
C ILE A 54 2.64 8.74 -5.97
N ASP A 55 2.36 10.05 -6.04
CA ASP A 55 1.80 10.76 -7.19
C ASP A 55 2.56 10.51 -8.51
N CYS A 56 3.87 10.24 -8.45
CA CYS A 56 4.68 9.89 -9.61
C CYS A 56 4.35 8.49 -10.18
N PHE A 57 3.89 7.57 -9.33
CA PHE A 57 3.51 6.21 -9.71
C PHE A 57 2.04 6.09 -10.10
N TYR A 58 1.23 7.08 -9.71
CA TYR A 58 -0.16 7.15 -10.09
C TYR A 58 -0.28 7.79 -11.49
N PRO A 59 -0.76 7.05 -12.51
CA PRO A 59 -0.81 7.49 -13.92
C PRO A 59 -1.80 8.64 -14.21
N ASP A 60 -2.21 9.38 -13.18
CA ASP A 60 -3.10 10.52 -13.27
C ASP A 60 -2.36 11.87 -13.10
N GLU A 61 -1.07 11.89 -12.71
CA GLU A 61 -0.32 13.14 -12.54
C GLU A 61 0.64 13.46 -13.70
N SER A 62 0.81 14.76 -13.93
CA SER A 62 1.59 15.48 -14.93
C SER A 62 3.08 15.09 -15.10
N ASN A 63 3.59 14.12 -14.36
CA ASN A 63 5.00 13.68 -14.36
C ASN A 63 5.24 12.25 -14.86
N ARG A 64 4.25 11.69 -15.59
CA ARG A 64 4.24 10.31 -16.10
C ARG A 64 5.51 9.91 -16.87
N GLU A 65 6.07 10.77 -17.71
CA GLU A 65 7.26 10.42 -18.52
C GLU A 65 8.52 10.28 -17.66
N ILE A 66 8.72 11.16 -16.68
CA ILE A 66 9.91 11.16 -15.81
C ILE A 66 9.87 9.96 -14.85
N ALA A 67 8.69 9.68 -14.29
CA ALA A 67 8.49 8.53 -13.41
C ALA A 67 8.59 7.19 -14.17
N GLN A 68 7.99 7.10 -15.36
CA GLN A 68 8.10 5.91 -16.21
C GLN A 68 9.55 5.64 -16.66
N HIS A 69 10.37 6.68 -16.86
CA HIS A 69 11.76 6.48 -17.29
C HIS A 69 12.66 6.01 -16.13
N ARG A 70 12.48 6.53 -14.91
CA ARG A 70 13.30 6.15 -13.74
C ARG A 70 12.86 4.84 -13.10
N ALA A 71 11.57 4.56 -13.08
CA ALA A 71 11.00 3.41 -12.39
C ALA A 71 10.34 2.40 -13.35
N ARG A 72 10.78 2.36 -14.62
CA ARG A 72 10.23 1.45 -15.64
C ARG A 72 10.20 -0.02 -15.18
N HIS A 73 11.22 -0.42 -14.42
CA HIS A 73 11.36 -1.76 -13.85
C HIS A 73 10.31 -2.09 -12.78
N LEU A 74 9.63 -1.08 -12.21
CA LEU A 74 8.56 -1.23 -11.22
C LEU A 74 7.15 -1.17 -11.84
N SER A 75 7.03 -0.92 -13.14
CA SER A 75 5.73 -0.74 -13.82
C SER A 75 4.76 -1.91 -13.62
N TYR A 76 5.27 -3.14 -13.51
CA TYR A 76 4.45 -4.33 -13.24
C TYR A 76 3.74 -4.27 -11.87
N MET A 77 4.29 -3.55 -10.89
CA MET A 77 3.67 -3.40 -9.56
C MET A 77 2.41 -2.52 -9.60
N PHE A 78 2.25 -1.72 -10.66
CA PHE A 78 1.13 -0.80 -10.85
C PHE A 78 0.22 -1.26 -12.01
N GLU A 79 0.37 -2.51 -12.45
CA GLU A 79 -0.49 -3.09 -13.45
C GLU A 79 -1.94 -3.09 -12.95
N ASN A 80 -2.87 -2.60 -13.78
CA ASN A 80 -4.27 -2.43 -13.42
C ASN A 80 -4.54 -1.42 -12.28
N TYR A 81 -3.62 -0.52 -11.95
CA TYR A 81 -3.82 0.49 -10.92
C TYR A 81 -5.14 1.28 -11.07
N LYS A 82 -5.47 1.75 -12.27
CA LYS A 82 -6.73 2.49 -12.53
C LYS A 82 -7.98 1.66 -12.25
N TYR A 83 -7.88 0.34 -12.41
CA TYR A 83 -8.96 -0.57 -12.06
C TYR A 83 -9.09 -0.68 -10.54
N HIS A 84 -7.98 -0.93 -9.83
CA HIS A 84 -7.96 -1.05 -8.38
C HIS A 84 -8.40 0.24 -7.68
N LYS A 85 -7.99 1.42 -8.17
CA LYS A 85 -8.39 2.73 -7.64
C LYS A 85 -9.90 2.96 -7.68
N LYS A 86 -10.61 2.37 -8.65
CA LYS A 86 -12.08 2.47 -8.77
C LYS A 86 -12.81 1.56 -7.79
N LEU A 87 -12.14 0.56 -7.23
CA LEU A 87 -12.74 -0.34 -6.26
C LEU A 87 -12.82 0.35 -4.90
N LYS A 88 -13.93 0.15 -4.19
CA LYS A 88 -14.05 0.62 -2.81
C LYS A 88 -13.08 -0.11 -1.87
N TYR A 89 -12.77 -1.37 -2.18
CA TYR A 89 -11.94 -2.26 -1.38
C TYR A 89 -11.15 -3.21 -2.30
N PRO A 90 -9.99 -3.73 -1.85
CA PRO A 90 -9.28 -4.76 -2.59
C PRO A 90 -10.10 -6.05 -2.71
N LYS A 91 -9.70 -6.93 -3.63
CA LYS A 91 -10.31 -8.25 -3.83
C LYS A 91 -9.51 -9.35 -3.12
N GLY A 92 -10.12 -10.54 -3.02
CA GLY A 92 -9.46 -11.72 -2.45
C GLY A 92 -9.17 -11.56 -0.96
N ARG A 93 -8.08 -12.20 -0.49
CA ARG A 93 -7.69 -12.17 0.94
C ARG A 93 -7.37 -10.76 1.45
N LEU A 94 -6.85 -9.89 0.58
CA LEU A 94 -6.56 -8.50 0.92
C LEU A 94 -7.81 -7.74 1.37
N ARG A 95 -9.01 -8.14 0.93
CA ARG A 95 -10.26 -7.53 1.39
C ARG A 95 -10.49 -7.75 2.88
N ALA A 96 -10.30 -8.99 3.36
CA ALA A 96 -10.52 -9.32 4.76
C ALA A 96 -9.53 -8.55 5.64
N ILE A 97 -8.26 -8.59 5.28
CA ILE A 97 -7.17 -7.87 5.96
C ILE A 97 -7.46 -6.37 6.00
N TYR A 98 -7.83 -5.77 4.87
CA TYR A 98 -8.15 -4.34 4.80
C TYR A 98 -9.29 -3.97 5.76
N MET A 99 -10.33 -4.81 5.84
CA MET A 99 -11.47 -4.56 6.72
C MET A 99 -11.10 -4.69 8.20
N ASP A 100 -10.25 -5.66 8.54
CA ASP A 100 -9.76 -5.85 9.91
C ASP A 100 -8.95 -4.64 10.35
N MET A 101 -8.03 -4.15 9.50
CA MET A 101 -7.24 -2.95 9.78
C MET A 101 -8.10 -1.68 9.90
N MET A 102 -9.09 -1.51 9.03
CA MET A 102 -10.06 -0.41 9.14
C MET A 102 -10.82 -0.46 10.47
N ARG A 103 -11.19 -1.66 10.93
CA ARG A 103 -11.88 -1.85 12.20
C ARG A 103 -10.99 -1.51 13.39
N GLU A 104 -9.74 -1.97 13.40
CA GLU A 104 -8.78 -1.64 14.46
C GLU A 104 -8.56 -0.12 14.57
N LEU A 105 -8.40 0.56 13.44
CA LEU A 105 -8.28 2.02 13.42
C LEU A 105 -9.54 2.74 13.90
N SER A 106 -10.72 2.20 13.63
CA SER A 106 -11.98 2.76 14.16
C SER A 106 -12.07 2.64 15.69
N LEU A 107 -11.64 1.51 16.25
CA LEU A 107 -11.63 1.30 17.70
C LEU A 107 -10.67 2.26 18.41
N ILE A 108 -9.47 2.47 17.85
CA ILE A 108 -8.50 3.43 18.39
C ILE A 108 -9.08 4.86 18.40
N ARG A 109 -9.81 5.25 17.35
CA ARG A 109 -10.44 6.58 17.28
C ARG A 109 -11.57 6.75 18.29
N ASP A 110 -12.36 5.71 18.54
CA ASP A 110 -13.42 5.75 19.53
C ASP A 110 -12.83 5.86 20.95
N ASP A 111 -11.75 5.15 21.25
CA ASP A 111 -11.06 5.22 22.55
C ASP A 111 -10.49 6.62 22.83
N ILE A 112 -9.90 7.30 21.83
CA ILE A 112 -9.42 8.69 21.97
C ILE A 112 -10.57 9.68 22.22
N CYS A 113 -11.75 9.43 21.65
CA CYS A 113 -12.95 10.23 21.89
C CYS A 113 -13.48 10.04 23.32
N PHE A 114 -13.41 8.81 23.86
CA PHE A 114 -13.84 8.52 25.24
C PHE A 114 -12.89 9.11 26.30
N GLU A 115 -11.58 9.18 26.06
CA GLU A 115 -10.65 9.83 26.99
C GLU A 115 -10.87 11.35 27.08
N HIS A 116 -11.26 12.02 25.98
CA HIS A 116 -11.52 13.47 25.98
C HIS A 116 -12.82 13.89 26.69
N ILE A 117 -13.74 12.95 26.95
CA ILE A 117 -15.02 13.24 27.63
C ILE A 117 -14.90 13.05 29.16
N LYS A 118 -13.81 12.46 29.66
CA LYS A 118 -13.60 12.18 31.09
C LYS A 118 -12.71 13.20 31.85
N ARG A 119 -12.58 14.44 31.35
CA ARG A 119 -11.92 15.53 32.09
C ARG A 119 -12.88 16.63 32.50
#